data_AF-A0A6G4R5S5-F1
#
_entry.id   AF-A0A6G4R5S5-F1
#
_cell.length_a   1.000
_cell.length_b   1.000
_cell.length_c   1.000
_cell.angle_alpha   90.00
_cell.angle_beta   90.00
_cell.angle_gamma   90.00
#
_symmetry.space_group_name_H-M   'P 1'
#
loop_
_entity.id
_entity.type
_entity.pdbx_description
1 polymer ?
#
loop_
_entity_poly.entity_id
_entity_poly.type
_entity_poly.pdbx_seq_one_letter_code
_entity_poly.pdbx_strand_id
1 'polypeptide(L)'
;MTRLFPLRAACFSGAAALLAAAGGACAAQPDFTLSPELQASIEKAAIAREAALAEARRLPAPTPPPSPTQRKPATCRMTSIPDVALCHETVRLQGKWTERDVRYVRGAGGAGWLDFQGTYEVVAGRYRLASDAQGEALRLCWERDALTCETVLGPRIDQYGGDERHVVIARRDAPDDTVRYYYVQAAKDGPGTVHGPLTAGAFAREKLKLALPEFDGIIVSR
;
A
#
# COMPACT_ATOMS: atom_id res chain seq x y z
N MET A 1 -47.36 16.98 -61.49
CA MET A 1 -46.12 17.75 -61.29
C MET A 1 -46.38 18.80 -60.21
N THR A 2 -45.98 18.52 -58.97
CA THR A 2 -45.79 19.52 -57.92
C THR A 2 -44.84 18.92 -56.89
N ARG A 3 -43.68 19.56 -56.70
CA ARG A 3 -42.61 19.19 -55.75
C ARG A 3 -42.92 19.82 -54.39
N LEU A 4 -42.51 19.17 -53.30
CA LEU A 4 -41.87 19.77 -52.09
C LEU A 4 -41.59 18.69 -51.01
N PHE A 5 -40.31 18.38 -50.81
CA PHE A 5 -39.69 17.92 -49.55
C PHE A 5 -39.06 19.15 -48.85
N PRO A 6 -38.57 19.15 -47.58
CA PRO A 6 -38.39 18.03 -46.62
C PRO A 6 -38.89 18.30 -45.17
N LEU A 7 -39.02 17.22 -44.37
CA LEU A 7 -39.08 17.30 -42.91
C LEU A 7 -37.67 17.54 -42.33
N ARG A 8 -37.57 18.50 -41.41
CA ARG A 8 -36.35 18.90 -40.70
C ARG A 8 -35.93 17.84 -39.67
N ALA A 9 -34.65 17.50 -39.72
CA ALA A 9 -33.90 16.93 -38.61
C ALA A 9 -33.78 17.93 -37.46
N ALA A 10 -33.97 17.46 -36.22
CA ALA A 10 -33.55 18.16 -35.02
C ALA A 10 -32.58 17.23 -34.26
N CYS A 11 -31.30 17.55 -34.37
CA CYS A 11 -30.22 16.97 -33.60
C CYS A 11 -30.43 17.24 -32.10
N PHE A 12 -30.52 16.20 -31.30
CA PHE A 12 -30.28 16.30 -29.86
C PHE A 12 -28.77 16.32 -29.64
N SER A 13 -28.23 17.52 -29.41
CA SER A 13 -26.85 17.73 -28.97
C SER A 13 -26.72 17.25 -27.53
N GLY A 14 -26.20 16.03 -27.34
CA GLY A 14 -25.81 15.51 -26.04
C GLY A 14 -24.68 16.35 -25.44
N ALA A 15 -24.91 16.86 -24.25
CA ALA A 15 -23.92 17.54 -23.43
C ALA A 15 -22.75 16.58 -23.14
N ALA A 16 -21.60 16.84 -23.76
CA ALA A 16 -20.35 16.19 -23.39
C ALA A 16 -19.92 16.74 -22.03
N ALA A 17 -20.06 15.91 -21.00
CA ALA A 17 -19.57 16.17 -19.67
C ALA A 17 -18.06 16.40 -19.70
N LEU A 18 -17.65 17.57 -19.22
CA LEU A 18 -16.29 17.87 -18.80
C LEU A 18 -15.91 16.88 -17.69
N LEU A 19 -15.24 15.79 -18.05
CA LEU A 19 -14.43 15.02 -17.11
C LEU A 19 -13.22 15.89 -16.76
N ALA A 20 -13.41 16.73 -15.75
CA ALA A 20 -12.33 17.36 -15.04
C ALA A 20 -11.41 16.25 -14.54
N ALA A 21 -10.24 16.13 -15.17
CA ALA A 21 -9.11 15.44 -14.59
C ALA A 21 -8.82 16.11 -13.26
N ALA A 22 -9.32 15.52 -12.16
CA ALA A 22 -8.84 15.79 -10.83
C ALA A 22 -7.42 15.21 -10.72
N GLY A 23 -6.48 15.84 -11.42
CA GLY A 23 -5.08 15.83 -11.02
C GLY A 23 -5.00 16.60 -9.71
N GLY A 24 -5.40 15.96 -8.62
CA GLY A 24 -5.13 16.43 -7.29
C GLY A 24 -3.63 16.43 -7.11
N ALA A 25 -2.99 17.56 -7.42
CA ALA A 25 -1.70 17.87 -6.82
C ALA A 25 -1.95 17.87 -5.31
N CYS A 26 -1.65 16.75 -4.65
CA CYS A 26 -1.60 16.69 -3.19
C CYS A 26 -0.65 17.80 -2.76
N ALA A 27 -1.20 18.90 -2.23
CA ALA A 27 -0.40 19.84 -1.47
C ALA A 27 0.29 19.02 -0.39
N ALA A 28 1.62 18.94 -0.44
CA ALA A 28 2.40 18.24 0.56
C ALA A 28 1.99 18.81 1.93
N GLN A 29 1.32 18.00 2.74
CA GLN A 29 0.95 18.43 4.09
C GLN A 29 2.24 18.79 4.82
N PRO A 30 2.27 19.90 5.57
CA PRO A 30 3.47 20.31 6.28
C PRO A 30 3.88 19.22 7.27
N ASP A 31 5.19 19.12 7.50
CA ASP A 31 5.75 18.26 8.53
C ASP A 31 5.10 18.60 9.87
N PHE A 32 4.82 17.57 10.66
CA PHE A 32 4.26 17.71 12.00
C PHE A 32 5.12 16.93 12.99
N THR A 33 4.89 17.14 14.28
CA THR A 33 5.65 16.47 15.33
C THR A 33 4.71 15.74 16.27
N LEU A 34 5.01 14.46 16.55
CA LEU A 34 4.34 13.71 17.60
C LEU A 34 5.09 13.88 18.92
N SER A 35 4.38 14.31 19.96
CA SER A 35 4.97 14.45 21.29
C SER A 35 5.36 13.08 21.88
N PRO A 36 6.32 13.03 22.81
CA PRO A 36 6.68 11.80 23.53
C PRO A 36 5.47 11.09 24.17
N GLU A 37 4.53 11.86 24.72
CA GLU A 37 3.33 11.35 25.39
C GLU A 37 2.37 10.71 24.40
N LEU A 38 2.19 11.34 23.23
CA LEU A 38 1.34 10.81 22.18
C LEU A 38 1.93 9.51 21.60
N GLN A 39 3.24 9.47 21.34
CA GLN A 39 3.92 8.24 20.90
C GLN A 39 3.74 7.09 21.92
N ALA A 40 3.89 7.37 23.22
CA ALA A 40 3.68 6.37 24.27
C ALA A 40 2.22 5.90 24.35
N SER A 41 1.26 6.82 24.15
CA SER A 41 -0.17 6.48 24.10
C SER A 41 -0.50 5.56 22.93
N ILE A 42 0.05 5.85 21.74
CA ILE A 42 -0.14 5.04 20.54
C ILE A 42 0.41 3.62 20.72
N GLU A 43 1.65 3.49 21.23
CA GLU A 43 2.25 2.18 21.51
C GLU A 43 1.42 1.39 22.53
N LYS A 44 0.98 2.03 23.61
CA LYS A 44 0.13 1.38 24.62
C LYS A 44 -1.19 0.89 24.02
N ALA A 45 -1.83 1.69 23.16
CA ALA A 45 -3.05 1.31 22.48
C ALA A 45 -2.81 0.14 21.50
N ALA A 46 -1.67 0.13 20.80
CA ALA A 46 -1.29 -0.96 19.90
C ALA A 46 -1.11 -2.29 20.67
N ILE A 47 -0.36 -2.27 21.78
CA ILE A 47 -0.17 -3.45 22.65
C ILE A 47 -1.51 -3.97 23.19
N ALA A 48 -2.38 -3.06 23.67
CA ALA A 48 -3.70 -3.44 24.18
C ALA A 48 -4.58 -4.07 23.09
N ARG A 49 -4.53 -3.54 21.86
CA ARG A 49 -5.25 -4.10 20.72
C ARG A 49 -4.72 -5.49 20.34
N GLU A 50 -3.41 -5.69 20.28
CA GLU A 50 -2.82 -7.00 19.99
C GLU A 50 -3.20 -8.04 21.05
N ALA A 51 -3.19 -7.67 22.33
CA ALA A 51 -3.66 -8.53 23.40
C ALA A 51 -5.15 -8.89 23.23
N ALA A 52 -6.01 -7.92 22.90
CA ALA A 52 -7.43 -8.15 22.64
C ALA A 52 -7.67 -9.06 21.42
N LEU A 53 -6.87 -8.92 20.36
CA LEU A 53 -6.93 -9.79 19.19
C LEU A 53 -6.49 -11.22 19.51
N ALA A 54 -5.46 -11.40 20.33
CA ALA A 54 -5.03 -12.72 20.79
C ALA A 54 -6.12 -13.39 21.65
N GLU A 55 -6.72 -12.65 22.57
CA GLU A 55 -7.85 -13.12 23.40
C GLU A 55 -9.05 -13.53 22.54
N ALA A 56 -9.45 -12.69 21.58
CA ALA A 56 -10.53 -13.00 20.63
C ALA A 56 -10.26 -14.28 19.83
N ARG A 57 -8.98 -14.58 19.55
CA ARG A 57 -8.54 -15.80 18.86
C ARG A 57 -8.28 -16.98 19.80
N ARG A 58 -8.54 -16.83 21.11
CA ARG A 58 -8.23 -17.82 22.16
C ARG A 58 -6.76 -18.25 22.15
N LEU A 59 -5.89 -17.32 21.78
CA LEU A 59 -4.44 -17.50 21.82
C LEU A 59 -3.89 -16.88 23.11
N PRO A 60 -2.75 -17.38 23.63
CA PRO A 60 -2.07 -16.70 24.71
C PRO A 60 -1.70 -15.27 24.29
N ALA A 61 -1.83 -14.33 25.23
CA ALA A 61 -1.44 -12.95 24.98
C ALA A 61 0.05 -12.91 24.60
N PRO A 62 0.42 -12.21 23.50
CA PRO A 62 1.81 -12.08 23.11
C PRO A 62 2.60 -11.36 24.21
N THR A 63 3.86 -11.77 24.41
CA THR A 63 4.75 -11.00 25.27
C THR A 63 5.04 -9.67 24.57
N PRO A 64 4.73 -8.51 25.21
CA PRO A 64 4.93 -7.23 24.56
C PRO A 64 6.43 -6.99 24.29
N PRO A 65 6.78 -6.29 23.20
CA PRO A 65 8.16 -5.89 22.94
C PRO A 65 8.67 -4.97 24.06
N PRO A 66 10.00 -4.85 24.23
CA PRO A 66 10.56 -3.93 25.22
C PRO A 66 10.11 -2.49 24.91
N SER A 67 9.34 -1.90 25.83
CA SER A 67 8.89 -0.52 25.68
C SER A 67 10.04 0.46 25.94
N PRO A 68 10.14 1.55 25.18
CA PRO A 68 11.10 2.60 25.46
C PRO A 68 10.92 3.20 26.86
N THR A 69 12.03 3.43 27.57
CA THR A 69 12.00 4.14 28.86
C THR A 69 11.88 5.65 28.69
N GLN A 70 12.32 6.17 27.54
CA GLN A 70 12.29 7.60 27.19
C GLN A 70 12.08 7.76 25.68
N ARG A 71 11.48 8.88 25.28
CA ARG A 71 11.17 9.24 23.90
C ARG A 71 11.50 10.71 23.66
N LYS A 72 11.98 11.05 22.47
CA LYS A 72 12.04 12.44 21.99
C LYS A 72 10.85 12.73 21.08
N PRO A 73 10.50 14.00 20.83
CA PRO A 73 9.51 14.34 19.80
C PRO A 73 9.92 13.74 18.45
N ALA A 74 8.96 13.17 17.72
CA ALA A 74 9.20 12.52 16.44
C ALA A 74 8.69 13.41 15.30
N THR A 75 9.55 13.71 14.33
CA THR A 75 9.17 14.46 13.13
C THR A 75 8.50 13.52 12.14
N CYS A 76 7.37 13.97 11.61
CA CYS A 76 6.47 13.15 10.81
C CYS A 76 6.09 13.86 9.52
N ARG A 77 5.91 13.07 8.46
CA ARG A 77 5.43 13.54 7.17
C ARG A 77 4.46 12.54 6.57
N MET A 78 3.45 13.06 5.88
CA MET A 78 2.51 12.22 5.13
C MET A 78 3.21 11.48 4.00
N THR A 79 2.81 10.22 3.80
CA THR A 79 3.24 9.41 2.66
C THR A 79 2.25 9.55 1.50
N SER A 80 2.55 8.94 0.35
CA SER A 80 1.62 8.80 -0.76
C SER A 80 0.50 7.78 -0.49
N ILE A 81 0.57 7.04 0.62
CA ILE A 81 -0.53 6.20 1.10
C ILE A 81 -1.48 7.12 1.89
N PRO A 82 -2.76 7.23 1.47
CA PRO A 82 -3.72 8.08 2.18
C PRO A 82 -3.76 7.76 3.67
N ASP A 83 -3.80 8.81 4.49
CA ASP A 83 -3.88 8.75 5.96
C ASP A 83 -2.70 8.08 6.68
N VAL A 84 -1.64 7.69 5.97
CA VAL A 84 -0.43 7.12 6.57
C VAL A 84 0.70 8.15 6.56
N ALA A 85 1.30 8.37 7.73
CA ALA A 85 2.49 9.20 7.93
C ALA A 85 3.71 8.32 8.27
N LEU A 86 4.88 8.74 7.82
CA LEU A 86 6.17 8.22 8.25
C LEU A 86 6.76 9.18 9.30
N CYS A 87 7.13 8.64 10.45
CA CYS A 87 7.71 9.40 11.55
C CYS A 87 9.09 8.84 11.90
N HIS A 88 10.04 9.74 12.14
CA HIS A 88 11.37 9.41 12.61
C HIS A 88 11.42 9.53 14.13
N GLU A 89 11.46 8.40 14.83
CA GLU A 89 11.49 8.35 16.29
C GLU A 89 12.90 8.19 16.82
N THR A 90 13.22 8.92 17.89
CA THR A 90 14.40 8.66 18.72
C THR A 90 13.96 8.20 20.10
N VAL A 91 14.20 6.92 20.40
CA VAL A 91 13.72 6.25 21.62
C VAL A 91 14.86 5.64 22.43
N ARG A 92 14.69 5.53 23.75
CA ARG A 92 15.67 4.87 24.62
C ARG A 92 15.21 3.46 24.95
N LEU A 93 15.82 2.47 24.31
CA LEU A 93 15.55 1.05 24.49
C LEU A 93 16.72 0.39 25.20
N GLN A 94 16.44 -0.35 26.28
CA GLN A 94 17.46 -1.08 27.05
C GLN A 94 18.70 -0.22 27.40
N GLY A 95 18.47 1.04 27.76
CA GLY A 95 19.51 2.00 28.15
C GLY A 95 20.18 2.76 26.99
N LYS A 96 19.97 2.36 25.73
CA LYS A 96 20.58 2.99 24.53
C LYS A 96 19.58 3.81 23.72
N TRP A 97 20.01 4.94 23.19
CA TRP A 97 19.23 5.70 22.21
C TRP A 97 19.30 5.01 20.85
N THR A 98 18.14 4.83 20.24
CA THR A 98 17.95 4.20 18.93
C THR A 98 17.03 5.06 18.09
N GLU A 99 17.36 5.21 16.81
CA GLU A 99 16.51 5.86 15.81
C GLU A 99 15.76 4.81 15.01
N ARG A 100 14.50 5.06 14.71
CA ARG A 100 13.67 4.16 13.89
C ARG A 100 12.60 4.93 13.13
N ASP A 101 12.29 4.44 11.94
CA ASP A 101 11.16 4.93 11.16
C ASP A 101 9.91 4.12 11.49
N VAL A 102 8.83 4.80 11.85
CA VAL A 102 7.55 4.19 12.23
C VAL A 102 6.45 4.79 11.37
N ARG A 103 5.52 3.95 10.93
CA ARG A 103 4.33 4.40 10.20
C ARG A 103 3.16 4.53 11.17
N TYR A 104 2.46 5.66 11.07
CA TYR A 104 1.24 5.91 11.83
C TYR A 104 0.09 6.17 10.88
N VAL A 105 -1.10 5.73 11.26
CA VAL A 105 -2.34 5.95 10.53
C VAL A 105 -3.21 6.97 11.25
N ARG A 106 -3.85 7.86 10.50
CA ARG A 106 -4.84 8.78 11.05
C ARG A 106 -6.10 8.01 11.41
N GLY A 107 -6.51 8.09 12.68
CA GLY A 107 -7.73 7.48 13.17
C GLY A 107 -8.98 8.12 12.56
N ALA A 108 -10.00 7.30 12.29
CA ALA A 108 -11.29 7.76 11.79
C ALA A 108 -11.96 8.76 12.77
N GLY A 109 -12.74 9.70 12.24
CA GLY A 109 -13.54 10.61 13.05
C GLY A 109 -12.75 11.55 13.96
N GLY A 110 -11.45 11.79 13.68
CA GLY A 110 -10.61 12.66 14.50
C GLY A 110 -10.04 11.98 15.75
N ALA A 111 -10.03 10.65 15.82
CA ALA A 111 -9.48 9.86 16.93
C ALA A 111 -7.95 10.00 17.14
N GLY A 112 -7.29 10.94 16.47
CA GLY A 112 -5.85 11.16 16.55
C GLY A 112 -5.06 10.22 15.64
N TRP A 113 -3.87 9.83 16.10
CA TRP A 113 -2.97 8.92 15.39
C TRP A 113 -3.00 7.54 16.03
N LEU A 114 -2.83 6.51 15.22
CA LEU A 114 -2.79 5.11 15.63
C LEU A 114 -1.60 4.43 14.97
N ASP A 115 -1.15 3.32 15.55
CA ASP A 115 -0.10 2.50 14.96
C ASP A 115 -0.58 1.84 13.65
N PHE A 116 0.24 1.93 12.60
CA PHE A 116 -0.05 1.34 11.29
C PHE A 116 0.17 -0.17 11.33
N GLN A 117 -0.92 -0.94 11.23
CA GLN A 117 -0.90 -2.41 11.27
C GLN A 117 -0.94 -3.05 9.89
N GLY A 118 -0.89 -2.22 8.87
CA GLY A 118 -0.86 -2.64 7.49
C GLY A 118 0.51 -3.19 7.08
N THR A 119 0.56 -3.75 5.88
CA THR A 119 1.80 -4.26 5.30
C THR A 119 2.57 -3.11 4.65
N TYR A 120 3.85 -2.95 4.99
CA TYR A 120 4.80 -2.15 4.21
C TYR A 120 6.14 -2.88 4.19
N GLU A 121 6.31 -3.82 3.27
CA GLU A 121 7.44 -4.74 3.23
C GLU A 121 8.18 -4.71 1.90
N VAL A 122 9.47 -5.06 1.93
CA VAL A 122 10.30 -5.13 0.73
C VAL A 122 9.99 -6.41 -0.04
N VAL A 123 9.73 -6.28 -1.34
CA VAL A 123 9.64 -7.43 -2.26
C VAL A 123 11.00 -7.65 -2.91
N ALA A 124 11.46 -6.68 -3.69
CA ALA A 124 12.77 -6.68 -4.32
C ALA A 124 13.21 -5.25 -4.62
N GLY A 125 14.46 -4.91 -4.32
CA GLY A 125 15.01 -3.57 -4.53
C GLY A 125 14.10 -2.48 -3.95
N ARG A 126 13.50 -1.66 -4.83
CA ARG A 126 12.60 -0.55 -4.46
C ARG A 126 11.11 -0.92 -4.48
N TYR A 127 10.77 -2.15 -4.84
CA TYR A 127 9.38 -2.61 -4.80
C TYR A 127 8.98 -2.93 -3.37
N ARG A 128 7.77 -2.49 -3.01
CA ARG A 128 7.15 -2.74 -1.71
C ARG A 128 5.77 -3.35 -1.93
N LEU A 129 5.38 -4.24 -1.02
CA LEU A 129 3.97 -4.43 -0.77
C LEU A 129 3.54 -3.39 0.24
N ALA A 130 2.53 -2.60 -0.13
CA ALA A 130 2.00 -1.53 0.68
C ALA A 130 0.48 -1.70 0.79
N SER A 131 -0.03 -1.79 2.01
CA SER A 131 -1.45 -1.75 2.25
C SER A 131 -1.98 -0.31 2.31
N ASP A 132 -3.29 -0.16 2.24
CA ASP A 132 -3.96 1.07 2.67
C ASP A 132 -3.90 1.24 4.21
N ALA A 133 -4.43 2.38 4.67
CA ALA A 133 -4.53 2.76 6.08
C ALA A 133 -5.28 1.71 6.93
N GLN A 134 -6.26 1.03 6.33
CA GLN A 134 -7.10 0.03 6.97
C GLN A 134 -6.42 -1.35 7.01
N GLY A 135 -5.40 -1.57 6.19
CA GLY A 135 -4.76 -2.87 6.01
C GLY A 135 -5.58 -3.83 5.15
N GLU A 136 -6.55 -3.31 4.39
CA GLU A 136 -7.52 -4.11 3.63
C GLU A 136 -7.12 -4.26 2.16
N ALA A 137 -6.75 -3.16 1.49
CA ALA A 137 -6.21 -3.21 0.13
C ALA A 137 -4.69 -3.39 0.16
N LEU A 138 -4.16 -4.34 -0.62
CA LEU A 138 -2.74 -4.58 -0.74
C LEU A 138 -2.28 -4.38 -2.19
N ARG A 139 -1.25 -3.55 -2.39
CA ARG A 139 -0.69 -3.24 -3.71
C ARG A 139 0.81 -3.45 -3.74
N LEU A 140 1.30 -3.85 -4.89
CA LEU A 140 2.69 -3.65 -5.27
C LEU A 140 2.89 -2.18 -5.64
N CYS A 141 3.88 -1.54 -5.05
CA CYS A 141 4.28 -0.19 -5.40
C CYS A 141 5.80 -0.07 -5.52
N TRP A 142 6.25 0.93 -6.27
CA TRP A 142 7.65 1.29 -6.41
C TRP A 142 7.95 2.51 -5.54
N GLU A 143 8.86 2.33 -4.59
CA GLU A 143 9.25 3.36 -3.62
C GLU A 143 10.25 4.32 -4.27
N ARG A 144 9.80 5.49 -4.72
CA ARG A 144 10.67 6.55 -5.28
C ARG A 144 11.50 7.24 -4.21
N ASP A 145 10.99 7.28 -2.99
CA ASP A 145 11.62 7.75 -1.77
C ASP A 145 10.81 7.19 -0.59
N ALA A 146 11.29 7.35 0.64
CA ALA A 146 10.63 6.76 1.83
C ALA A 146 9.16 7.19 2.03
N LEU A 147 8.73 8.27 1.37
CA LEU A 147 7.40 8.87 1.49
C LEU A 147 6.53 8.54 0.28
N THR A 148 7.13 8.30 -0.89
CA THR A 148 6.43 8.10 -2.14
C THR A 148 6.51 6.64 -2.58
N CYS A 149 5.39 5.93 -2.48
CA CYS A 149 5.16 4.67 -3.16
C CYS A 149 4.20 4.85 -4.35
N GLU A 150 4.71 4.70 -5.57
CA GLU A 150 3.95 4.75 -6.81
C GLU A 150 3.29 3.39 -7.07
N THR A 151 1.98 3.37 -7.30
CA THR A 151 1.26 2.10 -7.48
C THR A 151 1.64 1.44 -8.80
N VAL A 152 2.09 0.19 -8.73
CA VAL A 152 2.47 -0.63 -9.90
C VAL A 152 1.35 -1.61 -10.22
N LEU A 153 0.87 -2.34 -9.21
CA LEU A 153 -0.20 -3.32 -9.35
C LEU A 153 -1.01 -3.44 -8.06
N GLY A 154 -2.33 -3.55 -8.14
CA GLY A 154 -3.21 -3.64 -6.98
C GLY A 154 -4.68 -3.61 -7.39
N PRO A 155 -5.63 -3.57 -6.45
CA PRO A 155 -5.48 -3.47 -4.99
C PRO A 155 -5.50 -4.82 -4.23
N ARG A 156 -5.21 -5.94 -4.90
CA ARG A 156 -5.12 -7.27 -4.28
C ARG A 156 -3.87 -7.99 -4.74
N ILE A 157 -3.14 -8.59 -3.81
CA ILE A 157 -1.95 -9.42 -4.05
C ILE A 157 -2.09 -10.63 -3.14
N ASP A 158 -2.10 -11.85 -3.70
CA ASP A 158 -2.22 -13.08 -2.92
C ASP A 158 -0.84 -13.75 -2.72
N GLN A 159 0.03 -13.68 -3.74
CA GLN A 159 1.40 -14.18 -3.68
C GLN A 159 2.33 -13.22 -4.43
N TYR A 160 3.59 -13.19 -4.00
CA TYR A 160 4.61 -12.36 -4.60
C TYR A 160 5.98 -13.04 -4.51
N GLY A 161 6.91 -12.53 -5.32
CA GLY A 161 8.33 -12.83 -5.24
C GLY A 161 9.12 -11.90 -6.13
N GLY A 162 10.43 -11.79 -5.92
CA GLY A 162 11.20 -10.86 -6.71
C GLY A 162 12.71 -11.07 -6.65
N ASP A 163 13.37 -10.58 -7.69
CA ASP A 163 14.82 -10.43 -7.76
C ASP A 163 15.16 -9.02 -8.31
N GLU A 164 16.42 -8.79 -8.64
CA GLU A 164 16.88 -7.49 -9.15
C GLU A 164 16.27 -7.10 -10.51
N ARG A 165 15.75 -8.06 -11.28
CA ARG A 165 15.27 -7.88 -12.65
C ARG A 165 13.76 -7.97 -12.77
N HIS A 166 13.10 -8.79 -11.95
CA HIS A 166 11.69 -9.07 -12.05
C HIS A 166 11.01 -9.14 -10.70
N VAL A 167 9.76 -8.72 -10.65
CA VAL A 167 8.82 -9.02 -9.56
C VAL A 167 7.70 -9.87 -10.13
N VAL A 168 7.35 -10.97 -9.50
CA VAL A 168 6.22 -11.84 -9.88
C VAL A 168 5.10 -11.67 -8.88
N ILE A 169 3.87 -11.66 -9.38
CA ILE A 169 2.65 -11.51 -8.57
C ILE A 169 1.64 -12.56 -9.01
N ALA A 170 0.96 -13.17 -8.05
CA ALA A 170 -0.29 -13.86 -8.28
C ALA A 170 -1.41 -13.19 -7.46
N ARG A 171 -2.57 -13.03 -8.08
CA ARG A 171 -3.78 -12.55 -7.39
C ARG A 171 -5.02 -13.17 -8.01
N ARG A 172 -6.09 -13.25 -7.25
CA ARG A 172 -7.42 -13.60 -7.75
C ARG A 172 -8.23 -12.36 -8.03
N ASP A 173 -8.67 -12.23 -9.26
CA ASP A 173 -9.53 -11.13 -9.70
C ASP A 173 -11.00 -11.53 -9.52
N ALA A 174 -11.83 -10.61 -9.04
CA ALA A 174 -13.28 -10.79 -9.04
C ALA A 174 -13.83 -10.68 -10.47
N PRO A 175 -14.95 -11.35 -10.82
CA PRO A 175 -15.84 -12.13 -9.95
C PRO A 175 -15.57 -13.64 -9.95
N ASP A 176 -14.74 -14.16 -10.86
CA ASP A 176 -14.52 -15.60 -11.03
C ASP A 176 -13.49 -16.18 -10.05
N ASP A 177 -12.79 -15.32 -9.30
CA ASP A 177 -11.73 -15.65 -8.35
C ASP A 177 -10.62 -16.52 -8.99
N THR A 178 -10.48 -16.40 -10.32
CA THR A 178 -9.46 -17.10 -11.09
C THR A 178 -8.10 -16.48 -10.79
N VAL A 179 -7.12 -17.32 -10.46
CA VAL A 179 -5.75 -16.86 -10.24
C VAL A 179 -5.16 -16.32 -11.55
N ARG A 180 -4.75 -15.05 -11.51
CA ARG A 180 -4.03 -14.35 -12.57
C ARG A 180 -2.60 -14.10 -12.13
N TYR A 181 -1.69 -14.26 -13.08
CA TYR A 181 -0.26 -14.09 -12.86
C TYR A 181 0.25 -12.86 -13.59
N TYR A 182 1.16 -12.14 -12.96
CA TYR A 182 1.82 -10.97 -13.53
C TYR A 182 3.32 -11.08 -13.28
N TYR A 183 4.10 -10.43 -14.13
CA TYR A 183 5.46 -10.06 -13.77
C TYR A 183 5.72 -8.61 -14.12
N VAL A 184 6.58 -7.97 -13.34
CA VAL A 184 7.07 -6.61 -13.59
C VAL A 184 8.51 -6.73 -14.03
N GLN A 185 8.86 -6.23 -15.21
CA GLN A 185 10.24 -6.03 -15.58
C GLN A 185 10.76 -4.76 -14.90
N ALA A 186 11.70 -4.93 -13.96
CA ALA A 186 12.22 -3.84 -13.18
C ALA A 186 12.98 -2.84 -14.04
N ALA A 187 12.70 -1.55 -13.84
CA ALA A 187 13.52 -0.46 -14.37
C ALA A 187 14.44 0.06 -13.27
N LYS A 188 15.62 0.56 -13.66
CA LYS A 188 16.60 1.14 -12.73
C LYS A 188 16.02 2.31 -11.94
N ASP A 189 15.30 3.20 -12.63
CA ASP A 189 14.87 4.50 -12.11
C ASP A 189 13.34 4.70 -12.22
N GLY A 190 12.55 3.63 -12.09
CA GLY A 190 11.08 3.75 -12.15
C GLY A 190 10.30 2.48 -11.85
N PRO A 191 8.96 2.54 -11.94
CA PRO A 191 8.03 1.45 -11.58
C PRO A 191 8.11 0.20 -12.48
N GLY A 192 8.95 0.21 -13.50
CA GLY A 192 9.10 -0.90 -14.44
C GLY A 192 7.92 -1.02 -15.40
N THR A 193 7.87 -2.16 -16.11
CA THR A 193 6.77 -2.49 -17.02
C THR A 193 6.03 -3.72 -16.50
N VAL A 194 4.71 -3.62 -16.38
CA VAL A 194 3.85 -4.72 -15.92
C VAL A 194 3.41 -5.57 -17.11
N HIS A 195 3.55 -6.89 -16.99
CA HIS A 195 3.13 -7.89 -17.96
C HIS A 195 2.06 -8.80 -17.35
N GLY A 196 0.91 -8.91 -18.01
CA GLY A 196 -0.23 -9.73 -17.60
C GLY A 196 -1.57 -9.04 -17.85
N PRO A 197 -2.69 -9.62 -17.37
CA PRO A 197 -2.77 -10.91 -16.68
C PRO A 197 -2.40 -12.09 -17.58
N LEU A 198 -1.63 -13.03 -17.05
CA LEU A 198 -1.28 -14.30 -17.68
C LEU A 198 -2.07 -15.45 -17.04
N THR A 199 -2.40 -16.45 -17.85
CA THR A 199 -2.84 -17.75 -17.33
C THR A 199 -1.66 -18.51 -16.72
N ALA A 200 -1.93 -19.50 -15.87
CA ALA A 200 -0.87 -20.33 -15.27
C ALA A 200 0.08 -20.92 -16.33
N GLY A 201 -0.45 -21.46 -17.43
CA GLY A 201 0.35 -22.02 -18.52
C GLY A 201 1.18 -20.97 -19.27
N ALA A 202 0.65 -19.76 -19.48
CA ALA A 202 1.41 -18.67 -20.10
C ALA A 202 2.52 -18.15 -19.18
N PHE A 203 2.22 -18.00 -17.89
CA PHE A 203 3.19 -17.60 -16.88
C PHE A 203 4.31 -18.64 -16.73
N ALA A 204 3.99 -19.94 -16.72
CA ALA A 204 5.00 -21.00 -16.66
C ALA A 204 6.00 -20.94 -17.85
N ARG A 205 5.50 -20.64 -19.05
CA ARG A 205 6.37 -20.46 -20.23
C ARG A 205 7.25 -19.22 -20.11
N GLU A 206 6.69 -18.08 -19.70
CA GLU A 206 7.45 -16.85 -19.48
C GLU A 206 8.48 -17.03 -18.35
N LYS A 207 8.12 -17.72 -17.28
CA LYS A 207 9.00 -18.06 -16.17
C LYS A 207 10.25 -18.81 -16.63
N LEU A 208 10.07 -19.83 -17.46
CA LEU A 208 11.21 -20.57 -18.03
C LEU A 208 12.02 -19.72 -19.02
N LYS A 209 11.35 -18.96 -19.88
CA LYS A 209 11.98 -18.15 -20.94
C LYS A 209 12.83 -17.01 -20.36
N LEU A 210 12.32 -16.34 -19.33
CA LEU A 210 12.94 -15.14 -18.74
C LEU A 210 13.66 -15.43 -17.42
N ALA A 211 13.62 -16.68 -16.94
CA ALA A 211 14.06 -17.08 -15.60
C ALA A 211 13.41 -16.21 -14.52
N LEU A 212 12.08 -16.09 -14.53
CA LEU A 212 11.35 -15.31 -13.52
C LEU A 212 11.51 -15.96 -12.12
N PRO A 213 11.56 -15.16 -11.05
CA PRO A 213 11.76 -15.65 -9.69
C PRO A 213 10.61 -16.55 -9.21
N GLU A 214 10.89 -17.31 -8.16
CA GLU A 214 9.89 -18.06 -7.41
C GLU A 214 8.99 -17.12 -6.59
N PHE A 215 7.81 -17.62 -6.21
CA PHE A 215 7.01 -16.96 -5.18
C PHE A 215 7.64 -17.26 -3.81
N ASP A 216 8.04 -16.22 -3.09
CA ASP A 216 8.67 -16.32 -1.76
C ASP A 216 7.74 -15.84 -0.63
N GLY A 217 6.68 -15.10 -0.97
CA GLY A 217 5.68 -14.60 -0.04
C GLY A 217 4.27 -15.01 -0.39
N ILE A 218 3.52 -15.45 0.62
CA ILE A 218 2.08 -15.77 0.54
C ILE A 218 1.34 -14.85 1.50
N ILE A 219 0.39 -14.09 0.96
CA ILE A 219 -0.52 -13.26 1.74
C ILE A 219 -1.70 -14.13 2.15
N VAL A 220 -1.70 -14.56 3.40
CA VAL A 220 -2.87 -15.19 4.00
C VAL A 220 -3.83 -14.05 4.37
N SER A 221 -4.91 -13.89 3.59
CA SER A 221 -5.99 -12.94 3.90
C SER A 221 -6.42 -13.11 5.35
N ARG A 222 -6.36 -12.03 6.14
CA ARG A 222 -6.80 -12.00 7.54
C ARG A 222 -8.32 -12.02 7.65
#